data_AF-E2NH51-F1
#
_entry.id   AF-E2NH51-F1
#
_cell.length_a   1.000
_cell.length_b   1.000
_cell.length_c   1.000
_cell.angle_alpha   90.00
_cell.angle_beta   90.00
_cell.angle_gamma   90.00
#
_symmetry.space_group_name_H-M   'P 1'
#
loop_
_entity.id
_entity.type
_entity.pdbx_description
1 polymer ?
#
loop_
_entity_poly.entity_id
_entity_poly.type
_entity_poly.pdbx_seq_one_letter_code
_entity_poly.pdbx_strand_id
1 'polypeptide(L)'
;METSLSIIPQVGMAVMRRNILDQEIDDAIIVEPNVMVEEEHPHFIESNTNEITLEELKNKCVVPVFGDNSLTISHQSFIEKVYRAASDYFIGEQLGNIECRVSHPVIGRIPTALHKKANELREDEKTLFYQRMAYCFEIKSMSQTLNGEEV
;
A
#
# COMPACT_ATOMS: atom_id res chain seq x y z
N MET A 1 17.79 -21.15 70.78
CA MET A 1 16.55 -20.89 70.03
C MET A 1 15.86 -19.73 70.73
N GLU A 2 15.62 -18.55 70.18
CA GLU A 2 15.84 -17.96 68.87
C GLU A 2 15.83 -16.43 69.04
N THR A 3 16.47 -15.76 68.08
CA THR A 3 16.16 -14.43 67.54
C THR A 3 15.93 -13.25 68.48
N SER A 4 17.00 -12.46 68.56
CA SER A 4 17.05 -11.03 68.85
C SER A 4 16.28 -10.17 67.84
N LEU A 5 15.58 -9.16 68.34
CA LEU A 5 15.31 -7.92 67.61
C LEU A 5 15.58 -6.76 68.57
N SER A 6 16.66 -6.03 68.33
CA SER A 6 16.95 -4.78 69.03
C SER A 6 17.26 -3.66 68.05
N ILE A 7 16.35 -2.68 68.06
CA ILE A 7 16.57 -1.23 68.24
C ILE A 7 17.61 -0.57 67.32
N ILE A 8 17.07 0.28 66.43
CA ILE A 8 17.74 1.24 65.56
C ILE A 8 18.63 2.19 66.38
N PRO A 9 19.76 2.65 65.82
CA PRO A 9 20.01 4.08 65.84
C PRO A 9 20.38 4.63 64.45
N GLN A 10 19.91 5.86 64.22
CA GLN A 10 20.39 6.72 63.15
C GLN A 10 21.78 7.31 63.49
N VAL A 11 22.40 7.84 62.43
CA VAL A 11 23.46 8.86 62.39
C VAL A 11 24.89 8.33 62.15
N GLY A 12 25.32 8.45 60.89
CA GLY A 12 26.54 9.14 60.45
C GLY A 12 27.91 8.61 60.85
N MET A 13 28.67 8.07 59.89
CA MET A 13 29.95 8.64 59.41
C MET A 13 30.64 7.74 58.37
N ALA A 14 31.13 8.41 57.31
CA ALA A 14 32.26 8.08 56.44
C ALA A 14 32.36 6.68 55.83
N VAL A 15 31.87 6.52 54.60
CA VAL A 15 32.43 5.55 53.64
C VAL A 15 32.98 6.30 52.43
N MET A 16 34.30 6.30 52.36
CA MET A 16 35.18 6.51 51.21
C MET A 16 34.46 6.71 49.87
N ARG A 17 34.45 7.93 49.33
CA ARG A 17 34.12 8.16 47.91
C ARG A 17 35.24 7.55 47.06
N ARG A 18 35.03 6.33 46.57
CA ARG A 18 35.67 5.87 45.33
C ARG A 18 34.87 6.46 44.19
N ASN A 19 35.53 7.28 43.37
CA ASN A 19 35.03 7.74 42.08
C ASN A 19 34.67 6.51 41.22
N ILE A 20 33.38 6.29 40.98
CA ILE A 20 32.84 5.39 39.94
C ILE A 20 32.02 6.24 38.95
N LEU A 21 32.50 7.45 38.67
CA LEU A 21 31.90 8.36 37.72
C LEU A 21 33.02 8.82 36.79
N ASP A 22 33.47 7.89 35.95
CA ASP A 22 34.27 8.15 34.75
C ASP A 22 34.18 6.92 33.83
N GLN A 23 32.96 6.45 33.59
CA GLN A 23 32.68 5.81 32.32
C GLN A 23 32.00 6.89 31.47
N GLU A 24 32.74 7.40 30.50
CA GLU A 24 32.21 8.22 29.42
C GLU A 24 31.00 7.48 28.82
N ILE A 25 29.81 7.99 29.09
CA ILE A 25 28.58 7.49 28.48
C ILE A 25 28.53 8.15 27.11
N ASP A 26 28.86 7.41 26.06
CA ASP A 26 28.65 7.87 24.69
C ASP A 26 27.16 8.11 24.45
N ASP A 27 26.84 9.26 23.87
CA ASP A 27 25.47 9.63 23.52
C ASP A 27 24.88 8.58 22.56
N ALA A 28 23.66 8.12 22.86
CA ALA A 28 22.95 7.17 22.01
C ALA A 28 22.66 7.83 20.64
N ILE A 29 23.35 7.34 19.60
CA ILE A 29 23.07 7.73 18.22
C ILE A 29 21.74 7.06 17.82
N ILE A 30 20.73 7.87 17.50
CA ILE A 30 19.51 7.39 16.85
C ILE A 30 19.94 6.95 15.45
N VAL A 31 20.10 5.65 15.27
CA VAL A 31 20.25 5.05 13.94
C VAL A 31 18.86 5.11 13.31
N GLU A 32 18.63 6.12 12.46
CA GLU A 32 17.49 6.07 11.56
C GLU A 32 17.62 4.76 10.77
N PRO A 33 16.57 3.92 10.70
CA PRO A 33 16.63 2.76 9.83
C PRO A 33 17.00 3.29 8.44
N ASN A 34 18.01 2.69 7.80
CA ASN A 34 18.25 2.92 6.39
C ASN A 34 16.94 2.58 5.68
N VAL A 35 16.10 3.58 5.43
CA VAL A 35 15.01 3.47 4.48
C VAL A 35 15.76 3.33 3.17
N MET A 36 16.01 2.09 2.77
CA MET A 36 16.36 1.81 1.39
C MET A 36 15.21 2.43 0.61
N VAL A 37 15.49 3.58 -0.01
CA VAL A 37 14.59 4.17 -0.98
C VAL A 37 14.71 3.20 -2.13
N GLU A 38 13.91 2.14 -2.10
CA GLU A 38 13.70 1.29 -3.25
C GLU A 38 13.36 2.24 -4.39
N GLU A 39 14.21 2.27 -5.41
CA GLU A 39 13.85 2.98 -6.64
C GLU A 39 12.53 2.36 -7.08
N GLU A 40 11.48 3.19 -7.12
CA GLU A 40 10.12 2.77 -7.42
C GLU A 40 10.09 2.31 -8.88
N HIS A 41 10.48 1.06 -9.11
CA HIS A 41 10.47 0.47 -10.44
C HIS A 41 9.02 0.11 -10.75
N PRO A 42 8.46 0.58 -11.88
CA PRO A 42 7.09 0.24 -12.23
C PRO A 42 6.94 -1.29 -12.36
N HIS A 43 5.91 -1.87 -11.74
CA HIS A 43 5.67 -3.32 -11.81
C HIS A 43 5.33 -3.80 -13.23
N PHE A 44 4.96 -2.86 -14.11
CA PHE A 44 4.48 -3.14 -15.45
C PHE A 44 5.44 -2.67 -16.54
N ILE A 45 5.52 -3.46 -17.61
CA ILE A 45 6.10 -3.02 -18.88
C ILE A 45 5.18 -1.95 -19.50
N GLU A 46 5.70 -0.74 -19.67
CA GLU A 46 4.90 0.45 -20.03
C GLU A 46 4.52 0.55 -21.52
N SER A 47 4.87 -0.44 -22.35
CA SER A 47 4.84 -0.38 -23.83
C SER A 47 3.56 0.24 -24.45
N ASN A 48 2.48 -0.53 -24.60
CA ASN A 48 1.25 -0.11 -25.26
C ASN A 48 0.09 0.10 -24.28
N THR A 49 0.42 0.33 -23.01
CA THR A 49 -0.55 0.49 -21.93
C THR A 49 -0.44 1.89 -21.34
N ASN A 50 -1.53 2.35 -20.73
CA ASN A 50 -1.55 3.62 -20.02
C ASN A 50 -1.79 3.35 -18.54
N GLU A 51 -1.12 4.12 -17.70
CA GLU A 51 -1.42 4.15 -16.27
C GLU A 51 -2.82 4.71 -16.02
N ILE A 52 -3.47 4.17 -15.00
CA ILE A 52 -4.73 4.70 -14.49
C ILE A 52 -4.81 4.43 -13.00
N THR A 53 -5.40 5.37 -12.25
CA THR A 53 -5.65 5.14 -10.83
C THR A 53 -6.94 4.34 -10.62
N LEU A 54 -7.05 3.63 -9.49
CA LEU A 54 -8.31 2.97 -9.11
C LEU A 54 -9.47 3.96 -8.97
N GLU A 55 -9.19 5.19 -8.54
CA GLU A 55 -10.20 6.27 -8.46
C GLU A 55 -10.71 6.68 -9.85
N GLU A 56 -9.82 6.85 -10.82
CA GLU A 56 -10.21 7.15 -12.19
C GLU A 56 -11.02 6.03 -12.83
N LEU A 57 -10.64 4.76 -12.57
CA LEU A 57 -11.45 3.61 -12.99
C LEU A 57 -12.87 3.68 -12.42
N LYS A 58 -13.04 4.03 -11.14
CA LYS A 58 -14.36 4.16 -10.51
C LYS A 58 -15.20 5.28 -11.11
N ASN A 59 -14.58 6.43 -11.36
CA ASN A 59 -15.29 7.65 -11.72
C ASN A 59 -15.56 7.78 -13.22
N LYS A 60 -14.69 7.22 -14.07
CA LYS A 60 -14.74 7.43 -15.53
C LYS A 60 -15.09 6.17 -16.32
N CYS A 61 -14.77 4.97 -15.80
CA CYS A 61 -14.95 3.72 -16.55
C CYS A 61 -16.37 3.14 -16.38
N VAL A 62 -17.11 3.06 -17.48
CA VAL A 62 -18.44 2.42 -17.48
C VAL A 62 -18.33 0.91 -17.40
N VAL A 63 -19.34 0.26 -16.82
CA VAL A 63 -19.41 -1.21 -16.75
C VAL A 63 -20.24 -1.71 -17.92
N PRO A 64 -19.67 -2.56 -18.81
CA PRO A 64 -20.44 -3.12 -19.90
C PRO A 64 -21.49 -4.12 -19.39
N VAL A 65 -22.44 -4.43 -20.26
CA VAL A 65 -23.46 -5.45 -20.02
C VAL A 65 -23.40 -6.50 -21.10
N PHE A 66 -23.81 -7.72 -20.78
CA PHE A 66 -24.04 -8.75 -21.79
C PHE A 66 -25.27 -8.42 -22.65
N GLY A 67 -25.43 -9.13 -23.77
CA GLY A 67 -26.54 -8.90 -24.71
C GLY A 67 -27.93 -9.13 -24.11
N ASP A 68 -28.03 -9.82 -22.98
CA ASP A 68 -29.25 -10.03 -22.20
C ASP A 68 -29.46 -8.97 -21.09
N ASN A 69 -28.66 -7.90 -21.09
CA ASN A 69 -28.60 -6.83 -20.09
C ASN A 69 -28.09 -7.25 -18.71
N SER A 70 -27.53 -8.45 -18.54
CA SER A 70 -26.84 -8.80 -17.30
C SER A 70 -25.54 -8.00 -17.15
N LEU A 71 -25.27 -7.50 -15.93
CA LEU A 71 -24.07 -6.71 -15.65
C LEU A 71 -22.82 -7.59 -15.71
N THR A 72 -21.73 -7.09 -16.30
CA THR A 72 -20.42 -7.73 -16.14
C THR A 72 -19.81 -7.36 -14.79
N ILE A 73 -18.78 -8.11 -14.37
CA ILE A 73 -17.92 -7.70 -13.26
C ILE A 73 -17.13 -6.46 -13.71
N SER A 74 -17.09 -5.42 -12.88
CA SER A 74 -16.30 -4.22 -13.15
C SER A 74 -14.86 -4.37 -12.66
N HIS A 75 -13.92 -3.74 -13.36
CA HIS A 75 -12.49 -3.73 -13.01
C HIS A 75 -12.27 -3.29 -11.57
N GLN A 76 -12.85 -2.15 -11.20
CA GLN A 76 -12.76 -1.56 -9.87
C GLN A 76 -13.31 -2.49 -8.78
N SER A 77 -14.45 -3.16 -9.02
CA SER A 77 -15.03 -4.06 -8.03
C SER A 77 -14.18 -5.32 -7.87
N PHE A 78 -13.60 -5.83 -8.96
CA PHE A 78 -12.73 -7.00 -8.89
C PHE A 78 -11.46 -6.70 -8.09
N ILE A 79 -10.78 -5.60 -8.43
CA ILE A 79 -9.57 -5.13 -7.75
C ILE A 79 -9.83 -4.94 -6.26
N GLU A 80 -10.89 -4.21 -5.88
CA GLU A 80 -11.20 -3.95 -4.48
C GLU A 80 -11.49 -5.22 -3.69
N LYS A 81 -12.15 -6.20 -4.32
CA LYS A 81 -12.46 -7.48 -3.65
C LYS A 81 -11.19 -8.29 -3.42
N VAL A 82 -10.29 -8.33 -4.39
CA VAL A 82 -9.00 -9.03 -4.22
C VAL A 82 -8.12 -8.32 -3.20
N TYR A 83 -8.02 -6.99 -3.25
CA TYR A 83 -7.25 -6.21 -2.27
C TYR A 83 -7.77 -6.39 -0.84
N ARG A 84 -9.10 -6.36 -0.65
CA ARG A 84 -9.72 -6.63 0.65
C ARG A 84 -9.46 -8.06 1.12
N ALA A 85 -9.61 -9.05 0.23
CA ALA A 85 -9.34 -10.44 0.58
C ALA A 85 -7.86 -10.66 0.99
N ALA A 86 -6.92 -10.00 0.32
CA ALA A 86 -5.52 -10.01 0.72
C ALA A 86 -5.32 -9.33 2.09
N SER A 87 -5.91 -8.16 2.30
CA SER A 87 -5.85 -7.46 3.60
C SER A 87 -6.44 -8.28 4.75
N ASP A 88 -7.51 -9.04 4.50
CA ASP A 88 -8.17 -9.87 5.51
C ASP A 88 -7.36 -11.15 5.82
N TYR A 89 -6.58 -11.65 4.85
CA TYR A 89 -5.76 -12.85 5.01
C TYR A 89 -4.39 -12.55 5.62
N PHE A 90 -3.73 -11.49 5.15
CA PHE A 90 -2.39 -11.06 5.58
C PHE A 90 -2.50 -10.00 6.69
N ILE A 91 -3.18 -10.35 7.79
CA ILE A 91 -3.41 -9.44 8.91
C ILE A 91 -2.07 -9.07 9.57
N GLY A 92 -1.82 -7.77 9.70
CA GLY A 92 -0.59 -7.24 10.30
C GLY A 92 0.53 -6.98 9.30
N GLU A 93 0.37 -7.45 8.06
CA GLU A 93 1.29 -7.14 6.96
C GLU A 93 0.95 -5.80 6.30
N GLN A 94 1.95 -5.17 5.69
CA GLN A 94 1.78 -3.91 4.98
C GLN A 94 1.53 -4.18 3.48
N LEU A 95 0.31 -3.91 3.02
CA LEU A 95 0.01 -3.95 1.58
C LEU A 95 0.57 -2.70 0.89
N GLY A 96 1.08 -2.88 -0.32
CA GLY A 96 1.49 -1.82 -1.22
C GLY A 96 0.32 -1.09 -1.89
N ASN A 97 0.66 -0.10 -2.70
CA ASN A 97 -0.30 0.63 -3.52
C ASN A 97 -0.79 -0.26 -4.67
N ILE A 98 -2.02 0.01 -5.12
CA ILE A 98 -2.57 -0.65 -6.30
C ILE A 98 -2.14 0.13 -7.54
N GLU A 99 -1.29 -0.49 -8.34
CA GLU A 99 -0.92 0.01 -9.68
C GLU A 99 -1.83 -0.62 -10.72
N CYS A 100 -2.41 0.20 -11.61
CA CYS A 100 -3.24 -0.29 -12.71
C CYS A 100 -2.73 0.23 -14.05
N ARG A 101 -2.77 -0.64 -15.05
CA ARG A 101 -2.48 -0.31 -16.45
C ARG A 101 -3.62 -0.80 -17.33
N VAL A 102 -3.99 0.01 -18.33
CA VAL A 102 -5.12 -0.26 -19.22
C VAL A 102 -4.70 -0.22 -20.68
N SER A 103 -5.48 -0.88 -21.53
CA SER A 103 -5.37 -0.74 -22.98
C SER A 103 -5.80 0.65 -23.45
N HIS A 104 -5.71 0.86 -24.77
CA HIS A 104 -6.36 1.99 -25.42
C HIS A 104 -7.86 2.07 -25.04
N PRO A 105 -8.41 3.28 -24.83
CA PRO A 105 -9.81 3.46 -24.46
C PRO A 105 -10.77 3.10 -25.58
N VAL A 106 -11.91 2.51 -25.21
CA VAL A 106 -13.09 2.37 -26.05
C VAL A 106 -14.06 3.49 -25.70
N ILE A 107 -14.23 4.42 -26.63
CA ILE A 107 -15.07 5.60 -26.45
C ILE A 107 -16.47 5.29 -27.00
N GLY A 108 -17.46 5.28 -26.10
CA GLY A 108 -18.88 5.14 -26.41
C GLY A 108 -19.64 6.45 -26.24
N ARG A 109 -20.97 6.35 -26.14
CA ARG A 109 -21.89 7.50 -26.03
C ARG A 109 -22.95 7.23 -24.99
N ILE A 110 -23.38 8.27 -24.30
CA ILE A 110 -24.58 8.19 -23.46
C ILE A 110 -25.83 7.96 -24.33
N PRO A 111 -26.90 7.34 -23.80
CA PRO A 111 -28.09 6.99 -24.58
C PRO A 111 -28.73 8.19 -25.32
N THR A 112 -28.74 9.36 -24.69
CA THR A 112 -29.32 10.59 -25.26
C THR A 112 -28.51 11.16 -26.43
N ALA A 113 -27.25 10.77 -26.61
CA ALA A 113 -26.35 11.28 -27.65
C ALA A 113 -26.07 10.25 -28.77
N LEU A 114 -26.78 9.12 -28.81
CA LEU A 114 -26.56 8.05 -29.80
C LEU A 114 -26.65 8.53 -31.25
N HIS A 115 -27.52 9.50 -31.52
CA HIS A 115 -27.81 10.04 -32.86
C HIS A 115 -26.77 11.08 -33.36
N LYS A 116 -25.88 11.58 -32.49
CA LYS A 116 -24.88 12.60 -32.85
C LYS A 116 -23.72 12.01 -33.63
N LYS A 117 -23.02 12.78 -34.47
CA LYS A 117 -21.75 12.30 -35.07
C LYS A 117 -20.62 12.34 -34.04
N ALA A 118 -19.54 11.58 -34.27
CA ALA A 118 -18.41 11.52 -33.34
C ALA A 118 -17.79 12.89 -33.05
N ASN A 119 -17.72 13.76 -34.07
CA ASN A 119 -17.16 15.11 -33.95
C ASN A 119 -18.10 16.11 -33.25
N GLU A 120 -19.36 15.75 -33.03
CA GLU A 120 -20.39 16.59 -32.40
C GLU A 120 -20.63 16.21 -30.93
N LEU A 121 -19.97 15.16 -30.44
CA LEU A 121 -20.05 14.72 -29.05
C LEU A 121 -19.28 15.66 -28.15
N ARG A 122 -19.95 16.18 -27.12
CA ARG A 122 -19.27 16.82 -26.00
C ARG A 122 -18.59 15.78 -25.13
N GLU A 123 -17.63 16.20 -24.30
CA GLU A 123 -16.93 15.28 -23.38
C GLU A 123 -17.88 14.60 -22.38
N ASP A 124 -18.90 15.32 -21.88
CA ASP A 124 -19.92 14.78 -20.98
C ASP A 124 -20.87 13.76 -21.66
N GLU A 125 -20.85 13.69 -22.99
CA GLU A 125 -21.66 12.74 -23.77
C GLU A 125 -20.90 11.47 -24.14
N LYS A 126 -19.58 11.43 -23.89
CA LYS A 126 -18.73 10.27 -24.14
C LYS A 126 -18.76 9.34 -22.95
N THR A 127 -18.85 8.04 -23.22
CA THR A 127 -18.59 7.01 -22.22
C THR A 127 -17.23 6.40 -22.48
N LEU A 128 -16.57 5.92 -21.43
CA LEU A 128 -15.21 5.39 -21.49
C LEU A 128 -15.18 3.99 -20.93
N PHE A 129 -14.59 3.05 -21.65
CA PHE A 129 -14.38 1.69 -21.19
C PHE A 129 -13.00 1.17 -21.63
N TYR A 130 -12.42 0.26 -20.85
CA TYR A 130 -11.16 -0.42 -21.18
C TYR A 130 -11.37 -1.92 -21.30
N GLN A 131 -11.10 -2.49 -22.47
CA GLN A 131 -11.26 -3.93 -22.71
C GLN A 131 -10.25 -4.78 -21.95
N ARG A 132 -9.00 -4.33 -21.87
CA ARG A 132 -7.94 -5.02 -21.13
C ARG A 132 -7.41 -4.11 -20.03
N MET A 133 -7.18 -4.70 -18.87
CA MET A 133 -6.63 -4.06 -17.69
C MET A 133 -5.73 -5.06 -16.97
N ALA A 134 -4.63 -4.58 -16.42
CA ALA A 134 -3.77 -5.31 -15.50
C ALA A 134 -3.60 -4.48 -14.22
N TYR A 135 -3.53 -5.13 -13.07
CA TYR A 135 -3.27 -4.49 -11.79
C TYR A 135 -2.32 -5.32 -10.95
N CYS A 136 -1.53 -4.66 -10.11
CA CYS A 136 -0.57 -5.26 -9.20
C CYS A 136 -0.59 -4.51 -7.87
N PHE A 137 -0.37 -5.24 -6.79
CA PHE A 137 -0.02 -4.70 -5.48
C PHE A 137 0.76 -5.77 -4.72
N GLU A 138 1.64 -5.35 -3.84
CA GLU A 138 2.55 -6.24 -3.11
C GLU A 138 2.19 -6.32 -1.63
N ILE A 139 2.77 -7.31 -0.95
CA ILE A 139 2.77 -7.40 0.52
C ILE A 139 4.19 -7.05 0.96
N LYS A 140 4.41 -5.76 1.24
CA LYS A 140 5.75 -5.17 1.41
C LYS A 140 6.53 -5.73 2.60
N SER A 141 5.84 -6.26 3.60
CA SER A 141 6.47 -6.83 4.80
C SER A 141 6.87 -8.30 4.65
N MET A 142 6.62 -8.91 3.48
CA MET A 142 7.00 -10.26 3.15
C MET A 142 8.02 -10.27 2.02
N SER A 143 9.30 -10.51 2.35
CA SER A 143 10.36 -10.79 1.38
C SER A 143 10.87 -12.21 1.54
N GLN A 144 11.34 -12.81 0.46
CA GLN A 144 11.98 -14.12 0.47
C GLN A 144 13.35 -14.03 -0.21
N THR A 145 14.38 -14.62 0.38
CA THR A 145 15.69 -14.68 -0.28
C THR A 145 15.72 -15.84 -1.29
N LEU A 146 15.90 -15.54 -2.58
CA LEU A 146 16.14 -16.53 -3.63
C LEU A 146 17.55 -16.35 -4.19
N ASN A 147 18.37 -17.40 -4.16
CA ASN A 147 19.75 -17.38 -4.66
C ASN A 147 20.67 -16.27 -4.08
N GLY A 148 20.36 -15.76 -2.89
CA GLY A 148 21.13 -14.71 -2.22
C GLY A 148 20.67 -13.28 -2.52
N GLU A 149 19.62 -13.10 -3.33
CA GLU A 149 18.93 -11.83 -3.53
C GLU A 149 17.59 -11.85 -2.77
N GLU A 150 17.26 -10.75 -2.09
CA GLU A 150 15.90 -10.55 -1.56
C GLU A 150 14.95 -10.25 -2.71
N VAL A 151 13.87 -11.02 -2.79
CA VAL A 151 12.75 -10.87 -3.74
C VAL A 151 11.41 -10.81 -3.03
#